data_AF-A0A7C4Z616-F1
#
_entry.id   AF-A0A7C4Z616-F1
#
_cell.length_a   1.000
_cell.length_b   1.000
_cell.length_c   1.000
_cell.angle_alpha   90.00
_cell.angle_beta   90.00
_cell.angle_gamma   90.00
#
_symmetry.space_group_name_H-M   'P 1'
#
loop_
_entity.id
_entity.type
_entity.pdbx_description
1 polymer ?
#
loop_
_entity_poly.entity_id
_entity_poly.type
_entity_poly.pdbx_seq_one_letter_code
_entity_poly.pdbx_strand_id
1 'polypeptide(L)'
;MGSSKWVATARKGARNLGKWFWRVLKGKTPRHELEGRCLIAADEAEHLARQRIAFLTPIQEPLLLISQAPRSGGTFLSQLFDGHPQCHAHPGELDIGHPDKTTWPRLSVPGSAAEWWEILFETDSLQFFLKGYKKSGLQGGEARLPFLLAPSLQRAIFEEQLRSRTVASPRDVLNCYWTSYFNAWLDNQNLLGFHKKWVTAFVPRLMLCENSVAGFCSDYPDGFLASVIRDPRSWYASARRWSPEEFGPLESALEHW
;
A
#
# COMPACT_ATOMS: atom_id res chain seq x y z
N MET A 1 -28.65 -15.66 16.11
CA MET A 1 -27.96 -15.61 17.42
C MET A 1 -26.41 -15.56 17.30
N GLY A 2 -25.83 -14.84 16.33
CA GLY A 2 -24.35 -14.75 16.13
C GLY A 2 -23.72 -13.37 16.38
N SER A 3 -24.47 -12.41 16.93
CA SER A 3 -24.12 -10.97 16.96
C SER A 3 -23.08 -10.58 18.03
N SER A 4 -22.96 -11.29 19.15
CA SER A 4 -22.16 -10.80 20.30
C SER A 4 -20.65 -11.05 20.20
N LYS A 5 -20.20 -12.07 19.43
CA LYS A 5 -18.77 -12.36 19.25
C LYS A 5 -18.06 -11.30 18.40
N TRP A 6 -18.74 -10.74 17.40
CA TRP A 6 -18.20 -9.69 16.53
C TRP A 6 -18.03 -8.34 17.24
N VAL A 7 -18.99 -7.93 18.06
CA VAL A 7 -18.90 -6.69 18.87
C VAL A 7 -17.70 -6.75 19.83
N ALA A 8 -17.40 -7.93 20.38
CA ALA A 8 -16.22 -8.14 21.22
C ALA A 8 -14.91 -8.09 20.43
N THR A 9 -14.87 -8.65 19.22
CA THR A 9 -13.68 -8.65 18.35
C THR A 9 -13.41 -7.28 17.73
N ALA A 10 -14.43 -6.53 17.29
CA ALA A 10 -14.29 -5.16 16.79
C ALA A 10 -13.88 -4.18 17.91
N ARG A 11 -14.43 -4.33 19.13
CA ARG A 11 -14.03 -3.52 20.30
C ARG A 11 -12.63 -3.90 20.83
N LYS A 12 -12.26 -5.19 20.83
CA LYS A 12 -10.88 -5.62 21.15
C LYS A 12 -9.89 -5.20 20.06
N GLY A 13 -10.29 -5.32 18.80
CA GLY A 13 -9.58 -4.83 17.63
C GLY A 13 -9.30 -3.34 17.74
N ALA A 14 -10.32 -2.51 18.00
CA ALA A 14 -10.17 -1.07 18.20
C ALA A 14 -9.27 -0.70 19.41
N ARG A 15 -9.36 -1.42 20.54
CA ARG A 15 -8.50 -1.18 21.73
C ARG A 15 -7.05 -1.61 21.53
N ASN A 16 -6.82 -2.73 20.82
CA ASN A 16 -5.48 -3.20 20.47
C ASN A 16 -4.90 -2.40 19.29
N LEU A 17 -5.73 -1.95 18.35
CA LEU A 17 -5.38 -0.96 17.33
C LEU A 17 -4.97 0.33 18.00
N GLY A 18 -5.69 0.86 18.99
CA GLY A 18 -5.20 2.04 19.73
C GLY A 18 -3.77 1.86 20.23
N LYS A 19 -3.46 0.75 20.91
CA LYS A 19 -2.09 0.47 21.39
C LYS A 19 -1.08 0.23 20.27
N TRP A 20 -1.45 -0.47 19.19
CA TRP A 20 -0.58 -0.77 18.04
C TRP A 20 -0.36 0.45 17.12
N PHE A 21 -1.42 1.17 16.78
CA PHE A 21 -1.46 2.48 16.13
C PHE A 21 -0.56 3.48 16.85
N TRP A 22 -0.62 3.55 18.18
CA TRP A 22 0.30 4.37 18.97
C TRP A 22 1.73 3.81 19.02
N ARG A 23 1.92 2.48 18.94
CA ARG A 23 3.24 1.85 18.88
C ARG A 23 3.95 2.15 17.55
N VAL A 24 3.22 2.13 16.43
CA VAL A 24 3.68 2.48 15.07
C VAL A 24 3.91 3.99 14.93
N LEU A 25 3.10 4.83 15.58
CA LEU A 25 3.25 6.29 15.56
C LEU A 25 4.22 6.86 16.61
N LYS A 26 4.89 6.04 17.44
CA LYS A 26 5.85 6.52 18.45
C LYS A 26 6.95 7.35 17.78
N GLY A 27 6.81 8.68 17.89
CA GLY A 27 7.76 9.68 17.40
C GLY A 27 7.25 10.62 16.30
N LYS A 28 6.08 10.39 15.68
CA LYS A 28 5.66 11.15 14.47
C LYS A 28 4.32 11.90 14.53
N THR A 29 3.45 11.65 15.51
CA THR A 29 2.19 12.42 15.64
C THR A 29 1.78 12.56 17.11
N PRO A 30 1.55 13.78 17.63
CA PRO A 30 1.22 13.96 19.03
C PRO A 30 -0.24 13.53 19.32
N ARG A 31 -0.43 12.97 20.53
CA ARG A 31 -1.65 12.30 21.01
C ARG A 31 -2.92 13.17 21.01
N HIS A 32 -2.77 14.49 20.96
CA HIS A 32 -3.85 15.46 21.14
C HIS A 32 -4.63 15.79 19.87
N GLU A 33 -4.14 15.46 18.67
CA GLU A 33 -4.84 15.81 17.40
C GLU A 33 -6.03 14.88 17.06
N LEU A 34 -6.16 13.74 17.74
CA LEU A 34 -7.23 12.74 17.48
C LEU A 34 -8.28 12.67 18.60
N GLU A 35 -8.25 13.58 19.57
CA GLU A 35 -9.34 13.78 20.55
C GLU A 35 -10.54 14.52 19.93
N GLY A 36 -10.80 14.29 18.64
CA GLY A 36 -12.01 14.73 17.95
C GLY A 36 -13.18 13.83 18.32
N ARG A 37 -14.36 14.43 18.54
CA ARG A 37 -15.61 13.66 18.62
C ARG A 37 -15.78 12.88 17.33
N CYS A 38 -16.05 11.57 17.43
CA CYS A 38 -16.43 10.77 16.28
C CYS A 38 -17.71 11.38 15.67
N LEU A 39 -17.60 11.90 14.45
CA LEU A 39 -18.71 12.59 13.77
C LEU A 39 -19.82 11.63 13.30
N ILE A 40 -19.49 10.34 13.20
CA ILE A 40 -20.39 9.26 12.80
C ILE A 40 -20.68 8.40 14.03
N ALA A 41 -21.92 7.98 14.22
CA ALA A 41 -22.26 7.11 15.34
C ALA A 41 -21.57 5.73 15.20
N ALA A 42 -21.28 5.07 16.32
CA ALA A 42 -20.51 3.82 16.30
C ALA A 42 -21.23 2.68 15.55
N ASP A 43 -22.56 2.65 15.62
CA ASP A 43 -23.43 1.72 14.90
C ASP A 43 -23.50 2.03 13.40
N GLU A 44 -23.49 3.30 12.99
CA GLU A 44 -23.38 3.70 11.58
C GLU A 44 -22.03 3.28 10.99
N ALA A 45 -20.92 3.52 11.71
CA ALA A 45 -19.59 3.08 11.28
C ALA A 45 -19.50 1.54 11.18
N GLU A 46 -20.13 0.82 12.11
CA GLU A 46 -20.24 -0.63 12.06
C GLU A 46 -21.08 -1.09 10.86
N HIS A 47 -22.21 -0.42 10.58
CA HIS A 47 -23.04 -0.71 9.43
C HIS A 47 -22.28 -0.50 8.11
N LEU A 48 -21.53 0.61 7.99
CA LEU A 48 -20.69 0.90 6.83
C LEU A 48 -19.66 -0.22 6.61
N ALA A 49 -18.97 -0.65 7.66
CA ALA A 49 -17.99 -1.73 7.56
C ALA A 49 -18.64 -3.05 7.12
N ARG A 50 -19.81 -3.40 7.68
CA ARG A 50 -20.56 -4.60 7.29
C ARG A 50 -21.01 -4.55 5.84
N GLN A 51 -21.54 -3.41 5.38
CA GLN A 51 -21.90 -3.21 3.98
C GLN A 51 -20.68 -3.37 3.08
N ARG A 52 -19.54 -2.78 3.46
CA ARG A 52 -18.34 -2.87 2.63
C ARG A 52 -17.84 -4.30 2.48
N ILE A 53 -17.82 -5.06 3.59
CA ILE A 53 -17.43 -6.47 3.63
C ILE A 53 -18.41 -7.38 2.87
N ALA A 54 -19.72 -7.09 2.94
CA ALA A 54 -20.73 -7.87 2.24
C ALA A 54 -20.63 -7.74 0.70
N PHE A 55 -20.13 -6.61 0.22
CA PHE A 55 -20.04 -6.29 -1.21
C PHE A 55 -18.60 -6.04 -1.67
N LEU A 56 -17.67 -6.90 -1.27
CA LEU A 56 -16.27 -6.77 -1.69
C LEU A 56 -16.13 -7.00 -3.20
N THR A 57 -15.27 -6.21 -3.84
CA THR A 57 -14.73 -6.50 -5.16
C THR A 57 -13.42 -7.26 -4.96
N PRO A 58 -13.35 -8.56 -5.30
CA PRO A 58 -12.11 -9.30 -5.21
C PRO A 58 -11.06 -8.68 -6.14
N ILE A 59 -9.83 -8.55 -5.65
CA ILE A 59 -8.70 -8.03 -6.41
C ILE A 59 -7.71 -9.18 -6.54
N GLN A 60 -7.59 -9.70 -7.75
CA GLN A 60 -6.81 -10.91 -8.07
C GLN A 60 -6.00 -10.75 -9.36
N GLU A 61 -6.12 -9.59 -10.01
CA GLU A 61 -5.42 -9.25 -11.23
C GLU A 61 -3.90 -9.39 -11.05
N PRO A 62 -3.16 -9.63 -12.13
CA PRO A 62 -1.70 -9.58 -12.07
C PRO A 62 -1.17 -8.20 -11.67
N LEU A 63 0.02 -8.20 -11.07
CA LEU A 63 0.70 -6.98 -10.65
C LEU A 63 1.68 -6.51 -11.75
N LEU A 64 1.46 -5.30 -12.25
CA LEU A 64 2.47 -4.52 -12.96
C LEU A 64 3.23 -3.68 -11.93
N LEU A 65 4.41 -4.16 -11.53
CA LEU A 65 5.27 -3.49 -10.58
C LEU A 65 6.29 -2.63 -11.32
N ILE A 66 6.23 -1.32 -11.11
CA ILE A 66 7.23 -0.39 -11.63
C ILE A 66 8.38 -0.33 -10.62
N SER A 67 9.59 -0.65 -11.05
CA SER A 67 10.78 -0.53 -10.23
C SER A 67 11.99 -0.13 -11.06
N GLN A 68 12.82 0.74 -10.51
CA GLN A 68 13.92 1.40 -11.21
C GLN A 68 14.83 2.15 -10.26
N ALA A 69 16.02 2.50 -10.76
CA ALA A 69 16.88 3.49 -10.11
C ALA A 69 16.08 4.78 -9.81
N PRO A 70 16.29 5.43 -8.66
CA PRO A 70 15.65 6.69 -8.33
C PRO A 70 15.90 7.72 -9.43
N ARG A 71 14.98 8.67 -9.59
CA ARG A 71 15.10 9.77 -10.58
C ARG A 71 15.09 9.30 -12.04
N SER A 72 14.66 8.08 -12.31
CA SER A 72 14.49 7.57 -13.69
C SER A 72 13.08 7.73 -14.26
N GLY A 73 12.16 8.42 -13.58
CA GLY A 73 10.79 8.65 -14.07
C GLY A 73 9.71 7.66 -13.61
N GLY A 74 9.96 6.86 -12.57
CA GLY A 74 9.04 5.80 -12.13
C GLY A 74 7.74 6.36 -11.60
N THR A 75 7.81 7.47 -10.85
CA THR A 75 6.63 8.24 -10.44
C THR A 75 5.85 8.79 -11.64
N PHE A 76 6.53 9.17 -12.72
CA PHE A 76 5.83 9.63 -13.94
C PHE A 76 5.11 8.47 -14.61
N LEU A 77 5.78 7.33 -14.78
CA LEU A 77 5.18 6.13 -15.37
C LEU A 77 4.01 5.61 -14.52
N SER A 78 4.12 5.59 -13.20
CA SER A 78 3.02 5.15 -12.33
C SER A 78 1.80 6.07 -12.46
N GLN A 79 2.03 7.38 -12.57
CA GLN A 79 0.97 8.37 -12.75
C GLN A 79 0.24 8.24 -14.10
N LEU A 80 0.85 7.64 -15.13
CA LEU A 80 0.13 7.35 -16.38
C LEU A 80 -0.98 6.31 -16.19
N PHE A 81 -0.91 5.50 -15.13
CA PHE A 81 -1.95 4.54 -14.78
C PHE A 81 -3.03 5.13 -13.84
N ASP A 82 -2.80 6.32 -13.29
CA ASP A 82 -3.77 6.98 -12.42
C ASP A 82 -5.09 7.20 -13.17
N GLY A 83 -6.17 6.64 -12.63
CA GLY A 83 -7.51 6.77 -13.23
C GLY A 83 -7.74 5.93 -14.49
N HIS A 84 -6.79 5.09 -14.91
CA HIS A 84 -7.02 4.18 -16.03
C HIS A 84 -8.13 3.18 -15.66
N PRO A 85 -9.20 3.05 -16.47
CA PRO A 85 -10.39 2.28 -16.09
C PRO A 85 -10.10 0.79 -15.92
N GLN A 86 -9.07 0.26 -16.59
CA GLN A 86 -8.69 -1.15 -16.49
C GLN A 86 -7.60 -1.44 -15.44
N CYS A 87 -7.22 -0.45 -14.63
CA CYS A 87 -6.17 -0.60 -13.62
C CYS A 87 -6.72 -0.35 -12.21
N HIS A 88 -6.21 -1.10 -11.26
CA HIS A 88 -6.18 -0.74 -9.85
C HIS A 88 -4.85 -0.07 -9.56
N ALA A 89 -4.83 1.27 -9.62
CA ALA A 89 -3.62 2.05 -9.39
C ALA A 89 -3.39 2.26 -7.90
N HIS A 90 -2.32 1.68 -7.35
CA HIS A 90 -1.87 1.95 -5.99
C HIS A 90 -1.30 3.38 -5.91
N PRO A 91 -1.69 4.18 -4.91
CA PRO A 91 -1.27 5.57 -4.80
C PRO A 91 0.13 5.69 -4.17
N GLY A 92 1.01 6.44 -4.84
CA GLY A 92 2.34 6.74 -4.29
C GLY A 92 3.37 5.62 -4.49
N GLU A 93 4.26 5.46 -3.50
CA GLU A 93 5.21 4.35 -3.46
C GLU A 93 4.59 3.20 -2.66
N LEU A 94 4.74 1.97 -3.16
CA LEU A 94 4.36 0.74 -2.49
C LEU A 94 5.35 0.47 -1.34
N ASP A 95 4.83 0.37 -0.13
CA ASP A 95 5.59 0.21 1.11
C ASP A 95 5.22 -1.10 1.85
N ILE A 96 5.17 -2.21 1.09
CA ILE A 96 4.93 -3.55 1.62
C ILE A 96 6.23 -4.36 1.80
N GLY A 97 7.37 -3.74 1.51
CA GLY A 97 8.67 -4.40 1.59
C GLY A 97 9.12 -4.64 3.03
N HIS A 98 9.81 -5.76 3.27
CA HIS A 98 10.29 -6.12 4.60
C HIS A 98 11.61 -6.92 4.51
N PRO A 99 12.66 -6.59 5.30
CA PRO A 99 12.68 -5.66 6.44
C PRO A 99 12.75 -4.18 6.05
N ASP A 100 12.98 -3.87 4.78
CA ASP A 100 12.95 -2.51 4.23
C ASP A 100 12.06 -2.45 2.99
N LYS A 101 11.63 -1.24 2.63
CA LYS A 101 10.67 -1.00 1.53
C LYS A 101 11.08 -1.54 0.16
N THR A 102 12.38 -1.76 -0.07
CA THR A 102 12.91 -2.21 -1.36
C THR A 102 13.04 -3.73 -1.44
N THR A 103 12.87 -4.43 -0.31
CA THR A 103 12.92 -5.89 -0.24
C THR A 103 11.52 -6.48 -0.39
N TRP A 104 11.28 -7.28 -1.44
CA TRP A 104 9.97 -7.93 -1.63
C TRP A 104 9.57 -8.76 -0.39
N PRO A 105 8.33 -8.63 0.13
CA PRO A 105 7.94 -9.27 1.38
C PRO A 105 8.05 -10.79 1.31
N ARG A 106 8.65 -11.39 2.33
CA ARG A 106 8.67 -12.85 2.51
C ARG A 106 7.49 -13.27 3.36
N LEU A 107 6.47 -13.86 2.74
CA LEU A 107 5.27 -14.33 3.42
C LEU A 107 5.35 -15.83 3.63
N SER A 108 5.45 -16.28 4.88
CA SER A 108 5.41 -17.70 5.20
C SER A 108 3.99 -18.25 5.10
N VAL A 109 3.83 -19.40 4.44
CA VAL A 109 2.57 -20.15 4.38
C VAL A 109 2.83 -21.59 4.86
N PRO A 110 2.13 -22.08 5.91
CA PRO A 110 1.11 -21.37 6.67
C PRO A 110 1.69 -20.24 7.55
N GLY A 111 0.87 -19.24 7.82
CA GLY A 111 1.18 -18.09 8.68
C GLY A 111 -0.10 -17.53 9.29
N SER A 112 0.01 -16.53 10.17
CA SER A 112 -1.14 -15.87 10.78
C SER A 112 -1.49 -14.54 10.11
N ALA A 113 -2.77 -14.17 10.18
CA ALA A 113 -3.25 -12.87 9.69
C ALA A 113 -2.53 -11.69 10.37
N ALA A 114 -2.13 -11.83 11.64
CA ALA A 114 -1.42 -10.78 12.36
C ALA A 114 0.01 -10.58 11.83
N GLU A 115 0.74 -11.67 11.56
CA GLU A 115 2.10 -11.61 11.00
C GLU A 115 2.10 -11.02 9.59
N TRP A 116 1.21 -11.50 8.72
CA TRP A 116 1.11 -10.96 7.35
C TRP A 116 0.68 -9.50 7.35
N TRP A 117 -0.24 -9.10 8.25
CA TRP A 117 -0.64 -7.70 8.38
C TRP A 117 0.51 -6.81 8.85
N GLU A 118 1.33 -7.28 9.80
CA GLU A 118 2.48 -6.53 10.28
C GLU A 118 3.53 -6.29 9.18
N ILE A 119 3.69 -7.25 8.25
CA ILE A 119 4.59 -7.13 7.09
C ILE A 119 4.01 -6.19 6.03
N LEU A 120 2.73 -6.31 5.71
CA LEU A 120 2.13 -5.65 4.54
C LEU A 120 1.50 -4.28 4.84
N PHE A 121 1.33 -3.90 6.11
CA PHE A 121 0.69 -2.63 6.43
C PHE A 121 1.60 -1.43 6.17
N GLU A 122 1.15 -0.57 5.25
CA GLU A 122 1.88 0.63 4.85
C GLU A 122 1.65 1.78 5.83
N THR A 123 2.72 2.29 6.43
CA THR A 123 2.62 3.43 7.36
C THR A 123 2.25 4.74 6.63
N ASP A 124 2.63 4.86 5.36
CA ASP A 124 2.30 6.04 4.54
C ASP A 124 0.81 6.14 4.23
N SER A 125 0.12 5.03 4.00
CA SER A 125 -1.34 4.99 3.82
C SER A 125 -2.10 5.54 5.05
N LEU A 126 -1.57 5.32 6.26
CA LEU A 126 -2.10 5.95 7.48
C LEU A 126 -1.87 7.47 7.48
N GLN A 127 -0.71 7.94 7.05
CA GLN A 127 -0.45 9.39 6.96
C GLN A 127 -1.35 10.07 5.93
N PHE A 128 -1.61 9.41 4.80
CA PHE A 128 -2.55 9.89 3.80
C PHE A 128 -3.98 9.95 4.34
N PHE A 129 -4.42 8.95 5.09
CA PHE A 129 -5.74 8.97 5.74
C PHE A 129 -5.88 10.11 6.74
N LEU A 130 -4.87 10.32 7.60
CA LEU A 130 -4.93 11.33 8.66
C LEU A 130 -4.81 12.76 8.15
N LYS A 131 -3.94 12.98 7.17
CA LYS A 131 -3.55 14.32 6.74
C LYS A 131 -4.07 14.68 5.35
N GLY A 132 -4.56 13.72 4.58
CA GLY A 132 -4.81 13.85 3.15
C GLY A 132 -3.56 13.53 2.31
N TYR A 133 -3.79 13.07 1.09
CA TYR A 133 -2.76 12.68 0.14
C TYR A 133 -2.12 13.91 -0.53
N LYS A 134 -0.79 13.91 -0.62
CA LYS A 134 -0.02 14.96 -1.29
C LYS A 134 0.72 14.37 -2.48
N LYS A 135 0.40 14.85 -3.68
CA LYS A 135 1.09 14.46 -4.92
C LYS A 135 2.28 15.38 -5.17
N SER A 136 3.46 14.80 -5.41
CA SER A 136 4.66 15.56 -5.79
C SER A 136 4.49 16.12 -7.22
N GLY A 137 4.83 17.40 -7.43
CA GLY A 137 4.83 18.04 -8.75
C GLY A 137 3.66 18.98 -9.07
N LEU A 138 2.62 19.07 -8.21
CA LEU A 138 1.62 20.13 -8.33
C LEU A 138 2.26 21.48 -7.93
N GLN A 139 2.44 22.40 -8.89
CA GLN A 139 2.81 23.79 -8.61
C GLN A 139 1.72 24.44 -7.75
N GLY A 140 2.09 25.12 -6.66
CA GLY A 140 1.15 25.63 -5.64
C GLY A 140 1.11 24.78 -4.36
N GLY A 141 2.26 24.19 -4.00
CA GLY A 141 2.42 23.18 -2.96
C GLY A 141 1.78 23.54 -1.61
N GLU A 142 0.65 22.90 -1.34
CA GLU A 142 0.10 22.56 -0.01
C GLU A 142 -1.25 21.86 -0.13
N ALA A 143 -1.92 21.98 -1.29
CA ALA A 143 -3.19 21.31 -1.54
C ALA A 143 -3.09 19.79 -1.31
N ARG A 144 -3.91 19.30 -0.39
CA ARG A 144 -4.05 17.89 -0.08
C ARG A 144 -5.37 17.38 -0.65
N LEU A 145 -5.32 16.20 -1.25
CA LEU A 145 -6.50 15.52 -1.74
C LEU A 145 -7.07 14.63 -0.63
N PRO A 146 -8.40 14.46 -0.56
CA PRO A 146 -9.01 13.42 0.27
C PRO A 146 -8.42 12.04 -0.06
N PHE A 147 -8.26 11.22 0.98
CA PHE A 147 -7.81 9.84 0.86
C PHE A 147 -8.46 9.02 1.97
N LEU A 148 -9.66 8.51 1.71
CA LEU A 148 -10.51 7.89 2.73
C LEU A 148 -10.26 6.38 2.84
N LEU A 149 -9.00 5.99 2.97
CA LEU A 149 -8.59 4.60 3.26
C LEU A 149 -8.52 4.39 4.77
N ALA A 150 -9.60 3.85 5.34
CA ALA A 150 -9.70 3.64 6.79
C ALA A 150 -8.88 2.40 7.23
N PRO A 151 -7.79 2.54 8.01
CA PRO A 151 -6.90 1.42 8.34
C PRO A 151 -7.57 0.28 9.11
N SER A 152 -8.49 0.62 10.00
CA SER A 152 -9.27 -0.38 10.76
C SER A 152 -10.20 -1.19 9.87
N LEU A 153 -10.78 -0.56 8.83
CA LEU A 153 -11.62 -1.23 7.85
C LEU A 153 -10.77 -2.12 6.93
N GLN A 154 -9.62 -1.62 6.46
CA GLN A 154 -8.68 -2.42 5.68
C GLN A 154 -8.29 -3.69 6.44
N ARG A 155 -7.87 -3.56 7.70
CA ARG A 155 -7.54 -4.71 8.53
C ARG A 155 -8.70 -5.69 8.69
N ALA A 156 -9.90 -5.17 8.95
CA ALA A 156 -11.09 -6.02 9.12
C ALA A 156 -11.42 -6.79 7.83
N ILE A 157 -11.30 -6.16 6.66
CA ILE A 157 -11.49 -6.82 5.36
C ILE A 157 -10.38 -7.86 5.14
N PHE A 158 -9.12 -7.53 5.43
CA PHE A 158 -7.99 -8.46 5.29
C PHE A 158 -8.19 -9.73 6.13
N GLU A 159 -8.48 -9.58 7.43
CA GLU A 159 -8.74 -10.70 8.34
C GLU A 159 -9.97 -11.52 7.91
N GLU A 160 -11.01 -10.86 7.39
CA GLU A 160 -12.18 -11.54 6.83
C GLU A 160 -11.84 -12.40 5.61
N GLN A 161 -11.11 -11.82 4.66
CA GLN A 161 -10.72 -12.50 3.42
C GLN A 161 -9.87 -13.74 3.71
N LEU A 162 -8.94 -13.65 4.67
CA LEU A 162 -8.11 -14.78 5.09
C LEU A 162 -8.93 -15.86 5.81
N ARG A 163 -9.95 -15.48 6.59
CA ARG A 163 -10.82 -16.43 7.28
C ARG A 163 -11.78 -17.14 6.33
N SER A 164 -12.20 -16.48 5.27
CA SER A 164 -13.21 -16.98 4.34
C SER A 164 -12.64 -17.85 3.21
N ARG A 165 -11.32 -18.03 3.11
CA ARG A 165 -10.67 -18.80 2.05
C ARG A 165 -9.52 -19.65 2.57
N THR A 166 -9.15 -20.65 1.78
CA THR A 166 -7.89 -21.37 1.98
C THR A 166 -6.75 -20.54 1.41
N VAL A 167 -5.72 -20.30 2.21
CA VAL A 167 -4.47 -19.66 1.78
C VAL A 167 -3.48 -20.77 1.47
N ALA A 168 -3.16 -20.96 0.18
CA ALA A 168 -2.24 -21.99 -0.28
C ALA A 168 -0.86 -21.40 -0.66
N SER A 169 -0.80 -20.10 -0.91
CA SER A 169 0.41 -19.43 -1.42
C SER A 169 0.55 -17.99 -0.89
N PRO A 170 1.76 -17.40 -0.94
CA PRO A 170 1.96 -15.97 -0.70
C PRO A 170 1.07 -15.08 -1.58
N ARG A 171 0.81 -15.49 -2.83
CA ARG A 171 -0.09 -14.80 -3.75
C ARG A 171 -1.51 -14.67 -3.19
N ASP A 172 -2.02 -15.69 -2.51
CA ASP A 172 -3.34 -15.62 -1.87
C ASP A 172 -3.40 -14.57 -0.77
N VAL A 173 -2.32 -14.45 0.00
CA VAL A 173 -2.17 -13.41 1.04
C VAL A 173 -2.14 -12.03 0.39
N LEU A 174 -1.37 -11.85 -0.68
CA LEU A 174 -1.28 -10.58 -1.42
C LEU A 174 -2.61 -10.21 -2.09
N ASN A 175 -3.36 -11.17 -2.62
CA ASN A 175 -4.72 -10.95 -3.13
C ASN A 175 -5.67 -10.48 -2.01
N CYS A 176 -5.57 -11.06 -0.81
CA CYS A 176 -6.32 -10.57 0.35
C CYS A 176 -5.92 -9.14 0.72
N TYR A 177 -4.63 -8.83 0.66
CA TYR A 177 -4.11 -7.50 0.92
C TYR A 177 -4.66 -6.48 -0.08
N TRP A 178 -4.53 -6.72 -1.39
CA TRP A 178 -5.05 -5.83 -2.42
C TRP A 178 -6.57 -5.67 -2.33
N THR A 179 -7.28 -6.77 -2.09
CA THR A 179 -8.73 -6.73 -1.87
C THR A 179 -9.07 -5.84 -0.68
N SER A 180 -8.34 -5.98 0.43
CA SER A 180 -8.54 -5.13 1.60
C SER A 180 -8.23 -3.66 1.32
N TYR A 181 -7.15 -3.39 0.59
CA TYR A 181 -6.66 -2.04 0.30
C TYR A 181 -7.67 -1.26 -0.53
N PHE A 182 -8.02 -1.76 -1.72
CA PHE A 182 -8.87 -1.05 -2.66
C PHE A 182 -10.33 -0.96 -2.20
N ASN A 183 -10.83 -1.93 -1.41
CA ASN A 183 -12.18 -1.85 -0.85
C ASN A 183 -12.26 -0.99 0.42
N ALA A 184 -11.18 -0.84 1.19
CA ALA A 184 -11.16 0.06 2.34
C ALA A 184 -10.96 1.53 1.95
N TRP A 185 -10.52 1.80 0.72
CA TRP A 185 -10.45 3.14 0.13
C TRP A 185 -11.86 3.59 -0.31
N LEU A 186 -12.57 4.27 0.59
CA LEU A 186 -14.00 4.56 0.45
C LEU A 186 -14.34 5.55 -0.66
N ASP A 187 -13.44 6.46 -1.00
CA ASP A 187 -13.59 7.41 -2.10
C ASP A 187 -12.91 6.95 -3.40
N ASN A 188 -12.52 5.67 -3.50
CA ASN A 188 -11.99 5.09 -4.74
C ASN A 188 -13.10 4.91 -5.81
N GLN A 189 -13.31 5.95 -6.61
CA GLN A 189 -14.27 5.93 -7.71
C GLN A 189 -13.93 4.90 -8.80
N ASN A 190 -12.67 4.47 -8.88
CA ASN A 190 -12.21 3.51 -9.88
C ASN A 190 -12.33 2.05 -9.38
N LEU A 191 -12.94 1.79 -8.22
CA LEU A 191 -13.12 0.42 -7.71
C LEU A 191 -14.10 -0.39 -8.59
N LEU A 192 -15.19 0.24 -9.04
CA LEU A 192 -16.30 -0.41 -9.75
C LEU A 192 -16.40 0.04 -11.21
N GLY A 193 -17.11 -0.73 -12.03
CA GLY A 193 -17.63 -0.28 -13.34
C GLY A 193 -16.88 -0.77 -14.58
N PHE A 194 -15.64 -1.22 -14.45
CA PHE A 194 -14.87 -1.77 -15.57
C PHE A 194 -14.21 -3.08 -15.20
N HIS A 195 -14.05 -3.96 -16.20
CA HIS A 195 -13.20 -5.14 -16.05
C HIS A 195 -11.75 -4.71 -15.88
N LYS A 196 -11.19 -5.04 -14.71
CA LYS A 196 -9.83 -4.71 -14.31
C LYS A 196 -8.86 -5.74 -14.87
N LYS A 197 -7.70 -5.28 -15.31
CA LYS A 197 -6.68 -6.11 -15.96
C LYS A 197 -5.41 -6.19 -15.13
N TRP A 198 -5.11 -5.14 -14.38
CA TRP A 198 -3.85 -5.01 -13.66
C TRP A 198 -4.06 -4.32 -12.33
N VAL A 199 -3.35 -4.77 -11.30
CA VAL A 199 -2.91 -3.91 -10.21
C VAL A 199 -1.62 -3.24 -10.67
N THR A 200 -1.48 -1.92 -10.48
CA THR A 200 -0.25 -1.20 -10.82
C THR A 200 0.31 -0.55 -9.57
N ALA A 201 1.59 -0.74 -9.30
CA ALA A 201 2.26 -0.16 -8.13
C ALA A 201 3.68 0.28 -8.49
N PHE A 202 4.28 1.13 -7.65
CA PHE A 202 5.63 1.64 -7.86
C PHE A 202 6.48 1.47 -6.61
N VAL A 203 7.65 0.85 -6.73
CA VAL A 203 8.64 0.76 -5.65
C VAL A 203 10.03 1.02 -6.21
N PRO A 204 10.76 2.04 -5.73
CA PRO A 204 12.11 2.30 -6.22
C PRO A 204 13.07 1.17 -5.81
N ARG A 205 14.09 0.92 -6.63
CA ARG A 205 15.24 0.02 -6.35
C ARG A 205 14.97 -1.47 -6.14
N LEU A 206 13.73 -1.94 -5.99
CA LEU A 206 13.44 -3.38 -5.82
C LEU A 206 14.09 -4.24 -6.93
N MET A 207 14.07 -3.76 -8.18
CA MET A 207 14.69 -4.48 -9.30
C MET A 207 16.20 -4.68 -9.18
N LEU A 208 16.88 -3.93 -8.30
CA LEU A 208 18.32 -4.04 -8.07
C LEU A 208 18.66 -5.17 -7.10
N CYS A 209 17.65 -5.79 -6.48
CA CYS A 209 17.82 -6.92 -5.56
C CYS A 209 17.31 -8.21 -6.23
N GLU A 210 18.23 -9.07 -6.65
CA GLU A 210 17.91 -10.33 -7.36
C GLU A 210 16.95 -11.23 -6.57
N ASN A 211 17.13 -11.34 -5.25
CA ASN A 211 16.24 -12.10 -4.38
C ASN A 211 14.81 -11.51 -4.34
N SER A 212 14.67 -10.18 -4.39
CA SER A 212 13.37 -9.53 -4.42
C SER A 212 12.68 -9.70 -5.76
N VAL A 213 13.43 -9.64 -6.86
CA VAL A 213 12.92 -9.95 -8.20
C VAL A 213 12.46 -11.41 -8.27
N ALA A 214 13.25 -12.34 -7.77
CA ALA A 214 12.88 -13.76 -7.72
C ALA A 214 11.61 -13.99 -6.87
N GLY A 215 11.53 -13.34 -5.70
CA GLY A 215 10.33 -13.37 -4.85
C GLY A 215 9.09 -12.84 -5.56
N PHE A 216 9.20 -11.67 -6.19
CA PHE A 216 8.13 -11.09 -7.00
C PHE A 216 7.67 -12.04 -8.11
N CYS A 217 8.60 -12.58 -8.91
CA CYS A 217 8.27 -13.49 -10.02
C CYS A 217 7.67 -14.82 -9.52
N SER A 218 8.04 -15.27 -8.33
CA SER A 218 7.45 -16.45 -7.69
C SER A 218 6.01 -16.19 -7.26
N ASP A 219 5.72 -15.04 -6.67
CA ASP A 219 4.38 -14.69 -6.16
C ASP A 219 3.44 -14.19 -7.28
N TYR A 220 4.01 -13.62 -8.34
CA TYR A 220 3.32 -13.10 -9.52
C TYR A 220 3.95 -13.66 -10.80
N PRO A 221 3.79 -14.96 -11.09
CA PRO A 221 4.27 -15.55 -12.35
C PRO A 221 3.57 -14.97 -13.59
N ASP A 222 2.41 -14.36 -13.37
CA ASP A 222 1.58 -13.66 -14.35
C ASP A 222 1.80 -12.13 -14.35
N GLY A 223 2.61 -11.61 -13.42
CA GLY A 223 2.92 -10.19 -13.28
C GLY A 223 4.05 -9.71 -14.18
N PHE A 224 4.26 -8.39 -14.18
CA PHE A 224 5.30 -7.74 -14.96
C PHE A 224 6.10 -6.77 -14.09
N LEU A 225 7.43 -6.85 -14.17
CA LEU A 225 8.32 -5.85 -13.62
C LEU A 225 8.69 -4.85 -14.73
N ALA A 226 8.28 -3.59 -14.59
CA ALA A 226 8.55 -2.53 -15.55
C ALA A 226 9.64 -1.58 -15.03
N SER A 227 10.60 -1.23 -15.89
CA SER A 227 11.68 -0.30 -15.56
C SER A 227 11.94 0.68 -16.70
N VAL A 228 12.26 1.93 -16.36
CA VAL A 228 12.74 2.94 -17.29
C VAL A 228 14.25 3.05 -17.18
N ILE A 229 14.93 2.70 -18.27
CA ILE A 229 16.38 2.86 -18.42
C ILE A 229 16.65 4.23 -19.05
N ARG A 230 17.63 4.96 -18.50
CA ARG A 230 18.04 6.32 -18.88
C ARG A 230 19.52 6.32 -19.25
N ASP A 231 19.96 7.35 -19.97
CA ASP A 231 21.40 7.58 -20.11
C ASP A 231 22.00 7.89 -18.71
N PRO A 232 23.07 7.18 -18.29
CA PRO A 232 23.65 7.32 -16.94
C PRO A 232 24.10 8.74 -16.61
N ARG A 233 24.60 9.50 -17.59
CA ARG A 233 25.03 10.90 -17.39
C ARG A 233 23.84 11.80 -17.11
N SER A 234 22.76 11.62 -17.88
CA SER A 234 21.50 12.36 -17.68
C SER A 234 20.83 12.00 -16.35
N TRP A 235 20.95 10.75 -15.92
CA TRP A 235 20.48 10.26 -14.63
C TRP A 235 21.28 10.89 -13.49
N TYR A 236 22.60 10.77 -13.51
CA TYR A 236 23.51 11.27 -12.48
C TYR A 236 23.32 12.78 -12.24
N ALA A 237 23.17 13.55 -13.33
CA ALA A 237 22.88 14.99 -13.24
C ALA A 237 21.60 15.31 -12.45
N SER A 238 20.58 14.44 -12.51
CA SER A 238 19.37 14.57 -11.70
C SER A 238 19.52 14.01 -10.29
N ALA A 239 20.20 12.86 -10.13
CA ALA A 239 20.38 12.18 -8.86
C ALA A 239 21.19 13.03 -7.87
N ARG A 240 22.34 13.57 -8.32
CA ARG A 240 23.21 14.43 -7.51
C ARG A 240 22.55 15.71 -7.02
N ARG A 241 21.57 16.25 -7.77
CA ARG A 241 20.80 17.44 -7.35
C ARG A 241 19.74 17.08 -6.31
N TRP A 242 19.20 15.87 -6.40
CA TRP A 242 18.16 15.41 -5.52
C TRP A 242 18.71 14.98 -4.14
N SER A 243 19.81 14.23 -4.13
CA SER A 243 20.51 13.83 -2.91
C SER A 243 22.02 13.98 -3.12
N PRO A 244 22.59 15.18 -2.92
CA PRO A 244 24.02 15.44 -3.11
C PRO A 244 24.91 14.61 -2.20
N GLU A 245 24.42 14.26 -1.01
CA GLU A 245 25.17 13.43 -0.06
C GLU A 245 25.28 11.97 -0.52
N GLU A 246 24.20 11.41 -1.09
CA GLU A 246 24.16 10.04 -1.59
C GLU A 246 24.81 9.89 -2.98
N PHE A 247 24.57 10.84 -3.89
CA PHE A 247 25.04 10.76 -5.29
C PHE A 247 26.08 11.83 -5.66
N GLY A 248 26.75 12.43 -4.68
CA GLY A 248 27.79 13.42 -4.92
C GLY A 248 29.01 12.80 -5.60
N PRO A 249 29.67 11.82 -4.97
CA PRO A 249 30.76 11.07 -5.58
C PRO A 249 30.25 10.25 -6.78
N LEU A 250 30.85 10.46 -7.96
CA LEU A 250 30.41 9.80 -9.20
C LEU A 250 30.50 8.27 -9.09
N GLU A 251 31.62 7.74 -8.60
CA GLU A 251 31.83 6.28 -8.52
C GLU A 251 30.77 5.60 -7.66
N SER A 252 30.49 6.13 -6.46
CA SER A 252 29.43 5.60 -5.59
C SER A 252 28.04 5.76 -6.21
N ALA A 253 27.79 6.86 -6.94
CA ALA A 253 26.52 7.03 -7.62
C ALA A 253 26.30 5.97 -8.71
N LEU A 254 27.35 5.60 -9.46
CA LEU A 254 27.25 4.59 -10.52
C LEU A 254 26.89 3.19 -9.99
N GLU A 255 27.14 2.87 -8.72
CA GLU A 255 26.68 1.63 -8.09
C GLU A 255 25.15 1.56 -7.93
N HIS A 256 24.46 2.70 -8.01
CA HIS A 256 22.99 2.79 -7.93
C HIS A 256 22.29 2.86 -9.29
N TRP A 257 23.05 2.84 -10.40
CA TRP A 257 22.57 2.88 -11.77
C TRP A 257 22.50 1.48 -12.38
#